data_AF-A0A7K0KJN3-F1
#
_entry.id   AF-A0A7K0KJN3-F1
#
_cell.length_a   1.000
_cell.length_b   1.000
_cell.length_c   1.000
_cell.angle_alpha   90.00
_cell.angle_beta   90.00
_cell.angle_gamma   90.00
#
_symmetry.space_group_name_H-M   'P 1'
#
loop_
_entity.id
_entity.type
_entity.pdbx_description
1 polymer ?
#
loop_
_entity_poly.entity_id
_entity_poly.type
_entity_poly.pdbx_seq_one_letter_code
_entity_poly.pdbx_strand_id
1 'polypeptide(L)'
;MQPPRLSDFQRLTTLFMLVFTLVACDKGMFEAHPYDSNYKGGSQLNVNNISRIESAFRYRDSVRVAFISDTHLWHKEFKEEVNSINSNESIDFVVHCGDLTDTGTTREYEWGWDILK
;
A
#
# COMPACT_ATOMS: atom_id res chain seq x y z
N MET A 1 -30.11 -15.69 45.95
CA MET A 1 -29.14 -14.60 46.15
C MET A 1 -29.33 -13.64 44.99
N GLN A 2 -29.88 -12.43 45.20
CA GLN A 2 -30.09 -11.47 44.11
C GLN A 2 -28.78 -10.74 43.81
N PRO A 3 -28.42 -10.53 42.53
CA PRO A 3 -27.21 -9.79 42.19
C PRO A 3 -27.31 -8.33 42.66
N PRO A 4 -26.19 -7.70 43.03
CA PRO A 4 -26.18 -6.31 43.48
C PRO A 4 -26.68 -5.39 42.36
N ARG A 5 -27.56 -4.45 42.70
CA ARG A 5 -28.02 -3.41 41.77
C ARG A 5 -26.89 -2.41 41.52
N LEU A 6 -26.42 -2.35 40.29
CA LEU A 6 -25.48 -1.33 39.83
C LEU A 6 -26.11 0.06 39.88
N SER A 7 -25.33 1.05 40.30
CA SER A 7 -25.73 2.47 40.27
C SER A 7 -25.85 2.98 38.83
N ASP A 8 -26.61 4.06 38.62
CA ASP A 8 -26.79 4.64 37.29
C ASP A 8 -25.46 5.08 36.66
N PHE A 9 -24.52 5.56 37.48
CA PHE A 9 -23.16 5.87 37.06
C PHE A 9 -22.40 4.62 36.58
N GLN A 10 -22.51 3.50 37.28
CA GLN A 10 -21.88 2.24 36.86
C GLN A 10 -22.48 1.74 35.55
N ARG A 11 -23.81 1.83 35.38
CA ARG A 11 -24.49 1.44 34.12
C ARG A 11 -24.06 2.29 32.95
N LEU A 12 -23.95 3.60 33.14
CA LEU A 12 -23.49 4.52 32.11
C LEU A 12 -22.04 4.25 31.71
N THR A 13 -21.15 4.01 32.69
CA THR A 13 -19.75 3.67 32.42
C THR A 13 -19.63 2.32 31.70
N THR A 14 -20.41 1.30 32.09
CA THR A 14 -20.42 0.01 31.39
C THR A 14 -20.95 0.15 29.96
N LEU A 15 -22.00 0.92 29.74
CA LEU A 15 -22.54 1.18 28.40
C LEU A 15 -21.52 1.92 27.53
N PHE A 16 -20.84 2.91 28.09
CA PHE A 16 -19.78 3.65 27.40
C PHE A 16 -18.63 2.72 27.01
N MET A 17 -18.11 1.91 27.95
CA MET A 17 -17.09 0.91 27.67
C MET A 17 -17.50 -0.08 26.57
N LEU A 18 -18.76 -0.53 26.56
CA LEU A 18 -19.30 -1.42 25.52
C LEU A 18 -19.34 -0.74 24.13
N VAL A 19 -19.75 0.52 24.07
CA VAL A 19 -19.74 1.27 22.81
C VAL A 19 -18.31 1.46 22.30
N PHE A 20 -17.35 1.73 23.18
CA PHE A 20 -15.94 1.85 22.80
C PHE A 20 -15.36 0.54 22.26
N THR A 21 -15.71 -0.63 22.82
CA THR A 21 -15.24 -1.91 22.31
C THR A 21 -15.86 -2.29 20.96
N LEU A 22 -17.10 -1.87 20.70
CA LEU A 22 -17.76 -2.09 19.40
C LEU A 22 -17.15 -1.25 18.27
N VAL A 23 -16.74 0.00 18.55
CA VAL A 23 -16.11 0.89 17.56
C VAL A 23 -14.64 0.53 17.30
N ALA A 24 -13.97 -0.17 18.22
CA ALA A 24 -12.58 -0.57 18.07
C ALA A 24 -12.33 -1.61 16.95
N CYS A 25 -13.36 -2.34 16.49
CA CYS A 25 -13.21 -3.43 15.52
C CYS A 25 -13.52 -3.06 14.06
N ASP A 26 -13.95 -1.83 13.78
CA ASP A 26 -14.66 -1.51 12.53
C ASP A 26 -13.74 -1.09 11.35
N LYS A 27 -12.43 -0.93 11.56
CA LYS A 27 -11.56 -0.32 10.54
C LYS A 27 -10.24 -1.07 10.34
N GLY A 28 -10.25 -2.00 9.39
CA GLY A 28 -9.03 -2.47 8.72
C GLY A 28 -8.21 -3.52 9.47
N MET A 29 -8.81 -4.26 10.42
CA MET A 29 -8.11 -5.34 11.11
C MET A 29 -8.00 -6.63 10.28
N PHE A 30 -8.79 -6.73 9.22
CA PHE A 30 -8.76 -7.85 8.27
C PHE A 30 -8.43 -7.30 6.89
N GLU A 31 -7.20 -7.55 6.43
CA GLU A 31 -6.84 -7.38 5.03
C GLU A 31 -7.38 -8.59 4.29
N ALA A 32 -8.32 -8.31 3.38
CA ALA A 32 -8.99 -9.35 2.64
C ALA A 32 -8.03 -10.01 1.64
N HIS A 33 -8.45 -11.20 1.21
CA HIS A 33 -7.80 -12.11 0.29
C HIS A 33 -6.95 -11.42 -0.79
N PRO A 34 -5.83 -12.00 -1.26
CA PRO A 34 -4.97 -11.44 -2.33
C PRO A 34 -5.65 -11.21 -3.69
N TYR A 35 -6.97 -11.44 -3.79
CA TYR A 35 -7.79 -11.14 -4.96
C TYR A 35 -8.86 -10.07 -4.67
N ASP A 36 -8.79 -9.39 -3.53
CA ASP A 36 -9.67 -8.25 -3.26
C ASP A 36 -9.33 -7.10 -4.22
N SER A 37 -10.31 -6.76 -5.06
CA SER A 37 -10.21 -5.67 -6.03
C SER A 37 -10.55 -4.30 -5.43
N ASN A 38 -10.91 -4.23 -4.15
CA ASN A 38 -11.21 -2.98 -3.46
C ASN A 38 -9.94 -2.30 -2.97
N TYR A 39 -9.19 -1.70 -3.90
CA TYR A 39 -7.97 -0.92 -3.61
C TYR A 39 -8.15 0.55 -3.95
N LYS A 40 -7.38 1.40 -3.27
CA LYS A 40 -7.21 2.81 -3.61
C LYS A 40 -5.97 2.96 -4.48
N GLY A 41 -6.05 3.76 -5.54
CA GLY A 41 -4.88 4.04 -6.39
C GLY A 41 -5.21 4.10 -7.87
N GLY A 42 -4.17 4.12 -8.69
CA GLY A 42 -4.30 4.14 -10.14
C GLY A 42 -4.59 2.76 -10.72
N SER A 43 -5.44 2.71 -11.74
CA SER A 43 -5.71 1.49 -12.52
C SER A 43 -4.92 1.50 -13.83
N GLN A 44 -4.65 0.32 -14.39
CA GLN A 44 -3.99 0.15 -15.70
C GLN A 44 -2.63 0.87 -15.81
N LEU A 45 -1.89 0.91 -14.71
CA LEU A 45 -0.62 1.64 -14.59
C LEU A 45 0.42 1.19 -15.63
N ASN A 46 0.56 -0.11 -15.83
CA ASN A 46 1.51 -0.65 -16.81
C ASN A 46 1.16 -0.23 -18.24
N VAL A 47 -0.11 -0.33 -18.63
CA VAL A 47 -0.56 0.11 -19.96
C VAL A 47 -0.27 1.59 -20.18
N ASN A 48 -0.59 2.42 -19.18
CA ASN A 48 -0.35 3.86 -19.23
C ASN A 48 1.15 4.20 -19.31
N ASN A 49 1.99 3.52 -18.51
CA ASN A 49 3.43 3.77 -18.49
C ASN A 49 4.15 3.23 -19.72
N ILE A 50 3.74 2.08 -20.27
CA ILE A 50 4.25 1.56 -21.55
C ILE A 50 4.02 2.60 -22.65
N SER A 51 2.80 3.13 -22.78
CA SER A 51 2.48 4.16 -23.77
C SER A 51 3.33 5.42 -23.58
N ARG A 52 3.56 5.85 -22.32
CA ARG A 52 4.46 6.98 -22.00
C ARG A 52 5.89 6.71 -22.45
N ILE A 53 6.45 5.56 -22.11
CA ILE A 53 7.83 5.16 -22.48
C ILE A 53 7.96 5.12 -24.01
N GLU A 54 7.06 4.42 -24.71
CA GLU A 54 7.08 4.33 -26.17
C GLU A 54 7.01 5.71 -26.83
N SER A 55 6.19 6.61 -26.31
CA SER A 55 6.07 7.98 -26.84
C SER A 55 7.31 8.85 -26.55
N ALA A 56 7.85 8.77 -25.32
CA ALA A 56 8.97 9.59 -24.88
C ALA A 56 10.28 9.21 -25.57
N PHE A 57 10.47 7.92 -25.88
CA PHE A 57 11.72 7.39 -26.42
C PHE A 57 11.63 6.92 -27.87
N ARG A 58 10.52 7.23 -28.58
CA ARG A 58 10.24 6.80 -29.97
C ARG A 58 11.40 6.98 -30.96
N TYR A 59 12.16 8.06 -30.80
CA TYR A 59 13.24 8.46 -31.72
C TYR A 59 14.64 8.27 -31.15
N ARG A 60 14.77 7.60 -30.00
CA ARG A 60 16.08 7.27 -29.44
C ARG A 60 16.53 5.90 -29.94
N ASP A 61 17.83 5.79 -30.27
CA ASP A 61 18.45 4.52 -30.67
C ASP A 61 18.79 3.63 -29.46
N SER A 62 18.81 4.18 -28.25
CA SER A 62 19.11 3.44 -27.02
C SER A 62 18.30 3.98 -25.84
N VAL A 63 17.97 3.09 -24.91
CA VAL A 63 17.39 3.41 -23.60
C VAL A 63 18.22 2.75 -22.49
N ARG A 64 18.22 3.37 -21.32
CA ARG A 64 18.91 2.89 -20.11
C ARG A 64 17.87 2.53 -19.05
N VAL A 65 17.77 1.24 -18.76
CA VAL A 65 16.73 0.70 -17.89
C VAL A 65 17.36 0.21 -16.59
N ALA A 66 16.78 0.60 -15.46
CA ALA A 66 17.07 -0.03 -14.18
C ALA A 66 16.09 -1.17 -13.91
N PHE A 67 16.60 -2.28 -13.40
CA PHE A 67 15.80 -3.43 -12.99
C PHE A 67 15.94 -3.59 -11.48
N ILE A 68 14.80 -3.59 -10.78
CA ILE A 68 14.69 -3.82 -9.34
C ILE A 68 13.65 -4.91 -9.09
N SER A 69 13.63 -5.51 -7.90
CA SER A 69 12.71 -6.59 -7.56
C SER A 69 12.67 -6.80 -6.04
N ASP A 70 11.73 -7.63 -5.57
CA ASP A 70 11.74 -8.20 -4.21
C ASP A 70 11.73 -7.14 -3.09
N THR A 71 10.98 -6.05 -3.29
CA THR A 71 10.88 -4.96 -2.29
C THR A 71 10.07 -5.36 -1.06
N HIS A 72 9.11 -6.27 -1.20
CA HIS A 72 8.30 -6.80 -0.10
C HIS A 72 7.84 -5.69 0.89
N LEU A 73 8.08 -5.89 2.20
CA LEU A 73 7.76 -4.95 3.28
C LEU A 73 8.93 -4.00 3.64
N TRP A 74 10.01 -3.97 2.85
CA TRP A 74 11.19 -3.13 3.07
C TRP A 74 10.96 -1.68 2.59
N HIS A 75 9.87 -1.06 3.05
CA HIS A 75 9.40 0.23 2.53
C HIS A 75 10.37 1.39 2.74
N LYS A 76 11.22 1.34 3.76
CA LYS A 76 12.22 2.37 3.99
C LYS A 76 13.32 2.27 2.94
N GLU A 77 13.87 1.08 2.76
CA GLU A 77 14.90 0.75 1.78
C GLU A 77 14.37 0.98 0.36
N PHE A 78 13.12 0.62 0.08
CA PHE A 78 12.49 0.88 -1.21
C PHE A 78 12.39 2.38 -1.52
N LYS A 79 12.06 3.23 -0.53
CA LYS A 79 12.11 4.69 -0.70
C LYS A 79 13.52 5.20 -0.95
N GLU A 80 14.50 4.67 -0.24
CA GLU A 80 15.91 5.02 -0.43
C GLU A 80 16.41 4.62 -1.83
N GLU A 81 16.01 3.44 -2.32
CA GLU A 81 16.29 2.94 -3.66
C GLU A 81 15.65 3.83 -4.74
N VAL A 82 14.36 4.15 -4.62
CA VAL A 82 13.65 5.06 -5.54
C VAL A 82 14.34 6.42 -5.59
N ASN A 83 14.70 6.99 -4.43
CA ASN A 83 15.41 8.27 -4.37
C ASN A 83 16.80 8.18 -5.04
N SER A 84 17.54 7.10 -4.80
CA SER A 84 18.84 6.87 -5.43
C SER A 84 18.71 6.77 -6.95
N ILE A 85 17.74 6.01 -7.46
CA ILE A 85 17.51 5.88 -8.90
C ILE A 85 17.09 7.22 -9.51
N ASN A 86 16.16 7.93 -8.89
CA ASN A 86 15.68 9.23 -9.39
C ASN A 86 16.77 10.31 -9.41
N SER A 87 17.81 10.19 -8.55
CA SER A 87 18.98 11.08 -8.59
C SER A 87 19.94 10.81 -9.75
N ASN A 88 19.78 9.69 -10.46
CA ASN A 88 20.60 9.33 -11.61
C ASN A 88 19.89 9.68 -12.91
N GLU A 89 20.18 10.88 -13.43
CA GLU A 89 19.60 11.40 -14.68
C GLU A 89 19.88 10.54 -15.93
N SER A 90 20.79 9.57 -15.84
CA SER A 90 21.09 8.66 -16.95
C SER A 90 20.13 7.48 -17.06
N ILE A 91 19.26 7.24 -16.08
CA ILE A 91 18.25 6.16 -16.13
C ILE A 91 16.98 6.72 -16.76
N ASP A 92 16.50 6.06 -17.81
CA ASP A 92 15.31 6.51 -18.56
C ASP A 92 14.01 6.04 -17.90
N PHE A 93 13.98 4.81 -17.39
CA PHE A 93 12.87 4.25 -16.62
C PHE A 93 13.30 3.01 -15.84
N VAL A 94 12.41 2.57 -14.94
CA VAL A 94 12.61 1.41 -14.06
C VAL A 94 11.60 0.32 -14.41
N VAL A 95 12.04 -0.93 -14.36
CA VAL A 95 11.17 -2.11 -14.37
C VAL A 95 11.30 -2.82 -13.03
N HIS A 96 10.19 -2.93 -12.32
CA HIS A 96 10.10 -3.76 -11.11
C HIS A 96 9.69 -5.18 -11.51
N CYS A 97 10.52 -6.18 -11.19
CA CYS A 97 10.42 -7.52 -11.77
C CYS A 97 9.49 -8.50 -11.05
N GLY A 98 8.96 -8.14 -9.88
CA GLY A 98 8.07 -9.00 -9.10
C GLY A 98 8.25 -8.77 -7.62
N ASP A 99 7.47 -9.45 -6.79
CA ASP A 99 7.61 -9.42 -5.33
C ASP A 99 7.62 -8.00 -4.75
N LEU A 100 6.74 -7.17 -5.32
CA LEU A 100 6.44 -5.82 -4.82
C LEU A 100 5.86 -5.87 -3.39
N THR A 101 5.20 -6.98 -3.06
CA THR A 101 4.50 -7.25 -1.81
C THR A 101 4.98 -8.57 -1.21
N ASP A 102 5.05 -8.68 0.11
CA ASP A 102 5.37 -9.92 0.85
C ASP A 102 4.18 -10.86 0.93
N THR A 103 3.01 -10.32 1.26
CA THR A 103 1.80 -11.12 1.52
C THR A 103 0.72 -10.94 0.46
N GLY A 104 0.92 -10.02 -0.48
CA GLY A 104 -0.04 -9.75 -1.57
C GLY A 104 -1.31 -9.06 -1.09
N THR A 105 -1.30 -8.42 0.08
CA THR A 105 -2.46 -7.68 0.57
C THR A 105 -2.64 -6.37 -0.18
N THR A 106 -3.89 -5.92 -0.25
CA THR A 106 -4.24 -4.63 -0.87
C THR A 106 -3.42 -3.47 -0.30
N ARG A 107 -3.18 -3.46 1.00
CA ARG A 107 -2.47 -2.37 1.67
C ARG A 107 -0.99 -2.32 1.31
N GLU A 108 -0.34 -3.47 1.11
CA GLU A 108 1.04 -3.52 0.63
C GLU A 108 1.16 -2.90 -0.77
N TYR A 109 0.19 -3.16 -1.66
CA TYR A 109 0.14 -2.49 -2.97
C TYR A 109 -0.10 -0.98 -2.85
N GLU A 110 -1.00 -0.54 -1.96
CA GLU A 110 -1.24 0.89 -1.73
C GLU A 110 0.01 1.62 -1.23
N TRP A 111 0.75 1.02 -0.29
CA TRP A 111 2.01 1.57 0.20
C TRP A 111 3.10 1.60 -0.87
N GLY A 112 3.24 0.52 -1.64
CA GLY A 112 4.16 0.47 -2.77
C GLY A 112 3.85 1.54 -3.81
N TRP A 113 2.56 1.74 -4.11
CA TRP A 113 2.10 2.80 -5.01
C TRP A 113 2.44 4.20 -4.50
N ASP A 114 2.26 4.47 -3.21
CA ASP A 114 2.61 5.77 -2.61
C ASP A 114 4.12 6.06 -2.66
N ILE A 115 4.97 5.03 -2.69
CA ILE A 115 6.43 5.15 -2.82
C ILE A 115 6.84 5.44 -4.27
N LEU A 116 6.15 4.82 -5.23
CA LEU A 116 6.47 4.91 -6.67
C LEU A 116 5.97 6.19 -7.36
N LYS A 117 5.16 6.99 -6.67
CA LYS A 117 4.52 8.19 -7.22
C LYS A 117 5.47 9.36 -7.46
#